data_AF-A0A2R6NJ41-F1
#
_entry.id   AF-A0A2R6NJ41-F1
#
_cell.length_a   1.000
_cell.length_b   1.000
_cell.length_c   1.000
_cell.angle_alpha   90.00
_cell.angle_beta   90.00
_cell.angle_gamma   90.00
#
_symmetry.space_group_name_H-M   'P 1'
#
loop_
_entity.id
_entity.type
_entity.pdbx_description
1 polymer ?
#
loop_
_entity_poly.entity_id
_entity_poly.type
_entity_poly.pdbx_seq_one_letter_code
_entity_poly.pdbx_strand_id
1 'polypeptide(L)'
;MIAGLSKAINQYLAPLLALTSLLLVIFAYLAPSVMLQTQVALLTVTPSISLTQPQGNGQSIDGPSIFLGALGSCERPNNGAAVTCVPPTVSPKYDLSVLPSNAPNLLTAPTATTPAFIAVSLAFSIMFFLLFTFTALRSKLGKAGAFFDKPAVQRSTAWIGLMGFMIGLTSFLVIRMWFGKAVEDFNAAILEGGQGSPQLVAATSNGFVSALNFILIQPCGIQRWSV
;
A
#
# COMPACT_ATOMS: atom_id res chain seq x y z
N MET A 1 9.38 14.00 -39.65
CA MET A 1 8.48 14.58 -38.63
C MET A 1 8.16 13.62 -37.47
N ILE A 2 7.93 12.32 -37.71
CA ILE A 2 7.65 11.33 -36.66
C ILE A 2 8.78 11.17 -35.63
N ALA A 3 10.04 11.23 -36.05
CA ALA A 3 11.20 11.16 -35.15
C ALA A 3 11.27 12.33 -34.15
N GLY A 4 10.74 13.51 -34.52
CA GLY A 4 10.67 14.67 -33.62
C GLY A 4 9.57 14.50 -32.56
N LEU A 5 8.42 13.94 -32.94
CA LEU A 5 7.33 13.62 -32.02
C LEU A 5 7.73 12.51 -31.04
N SER A 6 8.35 11.44 -31.52
CA SER A 6 8.87 10.35 -30.68
C SER A 6 9.93 10.84 -29.69
N LYS A 7 10.81 11.75 -30.13
CA LYS A 7 11.80 12.37 -29.25
C LYS A 7 11.13 13.28 -28.22
N ALA A 8 10.14 14.08 -28.59
CA ALA A 8 9.40 14.94 -27.66
C ALA A 8 8.60 14.13 -26.63
N ILE A 9 7.93 13.05 -27.05
CA ILE A 9 7.23 12.12 -26.15
C ILE A 9 8.21 11.53 -25.14
N ASN A 10 9.33 10.96 -25.58
CA ASN A 10 10.32 10.40 -24.64
C ASN A 10 11.01 11.47 -23.76
N GLN A 11 11.15 12.71 -24.24
CA GLN A 11 11.78 13.78 -23.47
C GLN A 11 10.89 14.35 -22.36
N TYR A 12 9.57 14.42 -22.58
CA TYR A 12 8.63 15.13 -21.71
C TYR A 12 7.59 14.23 -21.05
N LEU A 13 7.11 13.19 -21.74
CA LEU A 13 6.12 12.26 -21.19
C LEU A 13 6.77 11.34 -20.14
N ALA A 14 7.97 10.82 -20.41
CA ALA A 14 8.64 9.90 -19.48
C ALA A 14 8.94 10.53 -18.11
N PRO A 15 9.48 11.77 -18.00
CA PRO A 15 9.63 12.43 -16.71
C PRO A 15 8.30 12.73 -16.02
N LEU A 16 7.25 13.05 -16.80
CA LEU A 16 5.92 13.28 -16.24
C LEU A 16 5.34 12.01 -15.60
N LEU A 17 5.43 10.86 -16.28
CA LEU A 17 4.99 9.58 -15.70
C LEU A 17 5.86 9.15 -14.52
N ALA A 18 7.17 9.39 -14.58
CA ALA A 18 8.06 9.12 -13.47
C ALA A 18 7.72 9.99 -12.24
N LEU A 19 7.37 11.26 -12.44
CA LEU A 19 6.95 12.14 -11.37
C LEU A 19 5.61 11.72 -10.77
N THR A 20 4.60 11.43 -11.60
CA THR A 20 3.27 11.03 -11.10
C THR A 20 3.34 9.70 -10.34
N SER A 21 4.06 8.71 -10.88
CA SER A 21 4.27 7.44 -10.18
C SER A 21 5.02 7.63 -8.86
N LEU A 22 6.06 8.46 -8.83
CA LEU A 22 6.82 8.75 -7.61
C LEU A 22 5.94 9.40 -6.53
N LEU A 23 5.09 10.37 -6.91
CA LEU A 23 4.14 10.99 -5.98
C LEU A 23 3.12 9.98 -5.45
N LEU A 24 2.56 9.12 -6.31
CA LEU A 24 1.61 8.08 -5.90
C LEU A 24 2.24 7.07 -4.93
N VAL A 25 3.48 6.65 -5.18
CA VAL A 25 4.19 5.72 -4.28
C VAL A 25 4.50 6.39 -2.94
N ILE A 26 4.89 7.67 -2.93
CA ILE A 26 5.10 8.44 -1.69
C ILE A 26 3.79 8.51 -0.90
N PHE A 27 2.66 8.83 -1.55
CA PHE A 27 1.37 8.90 -0.87
C PHE A 27 0.92 7.55 -0.32
N ALA A 28 1.10 6.47 -1.09
CA ALA A 28 0.78 5.11 -0.64
C ALA A 28 1.68 4.65 0.52
N TYR A 29 2.94 5.11 0.58
CA TYR A 29 3.87 4.77 1.65
C TYR A 29 3.58 5.54 2.96
N LEU A 30 3.20 6.82 2.86
CA LEU A 30 2.92 7.70 4.01
C LEU A 30 1.50 7.51 4.59
N ALA A 31 0.56 7.06 3.78
CA ALA A 31 -0.79 6.77 4.22
C ALA A 31 -0.86 5.46 5.05
N PRO A 32 -1.77 5.35 6.03
CA PRO A 32 -2.73 6.35 6.52
C PRO A 32 -2.16 7.33 7.58
N SER A 33 -0.99 7.03 8.15
CA SER A 33 -0.46 7.70 9.35
C SER A 33 -0.24 9.22 9.21
N VAL A 34 0.24 9.67 8.06
CA VAL A 34 0.55 11.10 7.82
C VAL A 34 -0.56 11.80 7.06
N MET A 35 -1.17 11.11 6.08
CA MET A 35 -2.20 11.65 5.20
C MET A 35 -3.19 10.57 4.77
N LEU A 36 -4.41 10.97 4.38
CA LEU A 36 -5.46 10.06 3.89
C LEU A 36 -5.83 8.95 4.89
N GLN A 37 -5.96 9.31 6.17
CA GLN A 37 -6.14 8.43 7.33
C GLN A 37 -7.22 7.35 7.16
N THR A 38 -8.31 7.67 6.46
CA THR A 38 -9.46 6.77 6.26
C THR A 38 -9.67 6.38 4.80
N GLN A 39 -8.86 6.92 3.89
CA GLN A 39 -9.05 6.80 2.44
C GLN A 39 -8.04 5.84 1.83
N VAL A 40 -6.92 5.55 2.50
CA VAL A 40 -5.86 4.66 2.00
C VAL A 40 -5.33 3.81 3.14
N ALA A 41 -5.58 2.50 3.08
CA ALA A 41 -5.06 1.53 4.03
C ALA A 41 -4.75 0.23 3.27
N LEU A 42 -3.75 -0.51 3.73
CA LEU A 42 -3.39 -1.80 3.15
C LEU A 42 -4.27 -2.92 3.72
N LEU A 43 -4.60 -2.83 5.01
CA LEU A 43 -5.50 -3.71 5.72
C LEU A 43 -6.46 -2.87 6.56
N THR A 44 -7.75 -3.19 6.47
CA THR A 44 -8.80 -2.55 7.25
C THR A 44 -9.57 -3.59 8.04
N VAL A 45 -9.76 -3.33 9.33
CA VAL A 45 -10.69 -4.08 10.17
C VAL A 45 -11.88 -3.18 10.42
N THR A 46 -13.07 -3.67 10.10
CA THR A 46 -14.32 -2.92 10.25
C THR A 46 -15.35 -3.78 10.97
N PRO A 47 -16.28 -3.17 11.74
CA PRO A 47 -17.36 -3.91 12.37
C PRO A 47 -18.30 -4.49 11.32
N SER A 48 -18.53 -5.81 11.36
CA SER A 48 -19.55 -6.45 10.54
C SER A 48 -20.04 -7.76 11.16
N ILE A 49 -21.32 -8.06 10.93
CA ILE A 49 -21.96 -9.34 11.25
C ILE A 49 -21.91 -10.36 10.11
N SER A 50 -21.28 -10.03 8.98
CA SER A 50 -21.32 -10.92 7.80
C SER A 50 -20.64 -12.28 8.06
N LEU A 51 -19.68 -12.33 8.98
CA LEU A 51 -18.96 -13.56 9.35
C LEU A 51 -19.71 -14.37 10.41
N THR A 52 -20.40 -13.72 11.36
CA THR A 52 -21.02 -14.39 12.52
C THR A 52 -22.51 -14.69 12.32
N GLN A 53 -23.19 -13.95 11.45
CA GLN A 53 -24.60 -14.12 11.14
C GLN A 53 -24.86 -13.95 9.62
N PRO A 54 -24.71 -15.01 8.80
CA PRO A 54 -24.84 -14.93 7.35
C PRO A 54 -26.26 -14.59 6.83
N GLN A 55 -27.26 -14.54 7.71
CA GLN A 55 -28.66 -14.21 7.40
C GLN A 55 -29.08 -12.79 7.82
N GLY A 56 -28.19 -12.04 8.49
CA GLY A 56 -28.43 -10.64 8.82
C GLY A 56 -28.08 -9.75 7.62
N ASN A 57 -29.04 -8.96 7.13
CA ASN A 57 -28.90 -8.07 5.97
C ASN A 57 -27.78 -7.03 6.11
N GLY A 58 -26.50 -7.42 5.99
CA GLY A 58 -25.34 -6.53 5.76
C GLY A 58 -25.28 -5.24 6.58
N GLN A 59 -25.90 -5.18 7.76
CA GLN A 59 -26.08 -3.92 8.46
C GLN A 59 -24.75 -3.49 9.04
N SER A 60 -24.33 -2.27 8.71
CA SER A 60 -23.18 -1.61 9.32
C SER A 60 -23.48 -1.40 10.79
N ILE A 61 -22.78 -2.11 11.67
CA ILE A 61 -22.90 -1.95 13.11
C ILE A 61 -21.91 -0.88 13.55
N ASP A 62 -22.26 -0.12 14.57
CA ASP A 62 -21.33 0.83 15.17
C ASP A 62 -20.30 0.07 16.01
N GLY A 63 -19.02 0.27 15.68
CA GLY A 63 -17.95 -0.46 16.32
C GLY A 63 -16.57 0.01 15.87
N PRO A 64 -15.52 -0.53 16.49
CA PRO A 64 -14.16 -0.08 16.26
C PRO A 64 -13.69 -0.47 14.86
N SER A 65 -13.06 0.49 14.18
CA SER A 65 -12.42 0.30 12.89
C SER A 65 -10.95 0.67 12.96
N ILE A 66 -10.11 -0.14 12.33
CA ILE A 66 -8.66 0.02 12.34
C ILE A 66 -8.15 -0.04 10.91
N PHE A 67 -7.28 0.92 10.58
CA PHE A 67 -6.66 1.11 9.28
C PHE A 67 -5.16 0.92 9.44
N LEU A 68 -4.63 -0.17 8.89
CA LEU A 68 -3.21 -0.50 8.93
C LEU A 68 -2.55 -0.12 7.61
N GLY A 69 -1.43 0.59 7.68
CA GLY A 69 -0.54 0.88 6.55
C GLY A 69 0.87 0.37 6.75
N ALA A 70 1.76 0.72 5.83
CA ALA A 70 3.15 0.26 5.85
C ALA A 70 3.98 0.86 7.00
N LEU A 71 3.71 2.12 7.39
CA LEU A 71 4.46 2.85 8.42
C LEU A 71 3.75 2.95 9.78
N GLY A 72 2.46 2.61 9.85
CA GLY A 72 1.68 2.81 11.07
C GLY A 72 0.22 2.48 10.89
N SER A 73 -0.57 2.73 11.94
CA SER A 73 -2.01 2.53 11.95
C SER A 73 -2.77 3.76 12.41
N CYS A 74 -4.03 3.81 11.98
CA CYS A 74 -5.04 4.69 12.51
C CYS A 74 -6.20 3.85 13.03
N GLU A 75 -6.75 4.23 14.17
CA GLU A 75 -7.90 3.59 14.78
C GLU A 75 -9.04 4.59 14.95
N ARG A 76 -10.25 4.08 14.90
CA ARG A 76 -11.48 4.83 15.10
C ARG A 76 -12.40 3.98 15.97
N PRO A 77 -12.69 4.39 17.21
CA PRO A 77 -13.45 3.56 18.15
C PRO A 77 -14.94 3.43 17.79
N ASN A 78 -15.56 4.46 17.21
CA ASN A 78 -16.96 4.46 16.72
C ASN A 78 -17.06 5.24 15.40
N ASN A 79 -18.10 5.03 14.59
CA ASN A 79 -18.27 5.70 13.29
C ASN A 79 -18.30 7.23 13.37
N GLY A 80 -18.74 7.80 14.49
CA GLY A 80 -18.75 9.25 14.74
C GLY A 80 -17.53 9.78 15.50
N ALA A 81 -16.60 8.93 15.91
CA ALA A 81 -15.45 9.33 16.71
C ALA A 81 -14.29 9.84 15.84
N ALA A 82 -13.45 10.69 16.44
CA ALA A 82 -12.21 11.14 15.82
C ALA A 82 -11.26 9.96 15.57
N VAL A 83 -10.51 10.05 14.47
CA VAL A 83 -9.50 9.04 14.10
C VAL A 83 -8.22 9.35 14.86
N THR A 84 -7.68 8.38 15.58
CA THR A 84 -6.41 8.49 16.30
C THR A 84 -5.36 7.70 15.55
N CYS A 85 -4.26 8.35 15.18
CA CYS A 85 -3.17 7.71 14.44
C CYS A 85 -1.90 7.64 15.28
N VAL A 86 -1.20 6.51 15.17
CA VAL A 86 0.11 6.31 15.79
C VAL A 86 1.18 6.96 14.89
N PRO A 87 2.23 7.60 15.45
CA PRO A 87 3.30 8.18 14.66
C PRO A 87 3.96 7.15 13.73
N PRO A 88 4.35 7.54 12.51
CA PRO A 88 4.96 6.63 11.54
C PRO A 88 6.31 6.11 12.06
N THR A 89 6.54 4.81 11.91
CA THR A 89 7.79 4.15 12.27
C THR A 89 8.11 3.04 11.27
N VAL A 90 9.40 2.81 11.02
CA VAL A 90 9.89 1.69 10.18
C VAL A 90 9.64 0.33 10.82
N SER A 91 9.40 0.29 12.13
CA SER A 91 8.97 -0.90 12.87
C SER A 91 7.65 -0.61 13.59
N PRO A 92 6.50 -0.62 12.88
CA PRO A 92 5.20 -0.31 13.46
C PRO A 92 4.83 -1.30 14.55
N LYS A 93 4.60 -0.78 15.75
CA LYS A 93 3.81 -1.44 16.78
C LYS A 93 2.38 -0.95 16.59
N TYR A 94 1.54 -1.82 16.05
CA TYR A 94 0.13 -1.51 15.86
C TYR A 94 -0.57 -1.65 17.21
N ASP A 95 -1.22 -0.57 17.65
CA ASP A 95 -2.08 -0.61 18.82
C ASP A 95 -3.39 -1.31 18.43
N LEU A 96 -3.72 -2.37 19.17
CA LEU A 96 -4.91 -3.19 19.00
C LEU A 96 -5.83 -3.07 20.21
N SER A 97 -5.56 -2.14 21.13
CA SER A 97 -6.29 -1.97 22.39
C SER A 97 -7.75 -1.58 22.21
N VAL A 98 -8.11 -1.08 21.01
CA VAL A 98 -9.48 -0.72 20.65
C VAL A 98 -10.29 -1.94 20.18
N LEU A 99 -9.66 -3.08 19.92
CA LEU A 99 -10.38 -4.34 19.70
C LEU A 99 -10.85 -4.93 21.05
N PRO A 100 -12.02 -5.60 21.06
CA PRO A 100 -12.45 -6.36 22.24
C PRO A 100 -11.43 -7.45 22.60
N SER A 101 -11.30 -7.77 23.89
CA SER A 101 -10.31 -8.74 24.40
C SER A 101 -10.45 -10.17 23.84
N ASN A 102 -11.56 -10.46 23.16
CA ASN A 102 -11.82 -11.74 22.48
C ASN A 102 -11.43 -11.72 20.99
N ALA A 103 -10.78 -10.64 20.50
CA ALA A 103 -10.33 -10.56 19.13
C ALA A 103 -9.04 -11.37 18.89
N PRO A 104 -8.98 -12.17 17.81
CA PRO A 104 -7.77 -12.90 17.47
C PRO A 104 -6.64 -11.93 17.07
N ASN A 105 -5.40 -12.35 17.32
CA ASN A 105 -4.23 -11.51 17.01
C ASN A 105 -4.07 -11.36 15.48
N LEU A 106 -4.19 -10.14 14.99
CA LEU A 106 -4.09 -9.77 13.57
C LEU A 106 -2.65 -9.87 13.02
N LEU A 107 -1.65 -10.09 13.87
CA LEU A 107 -0.23 -9.91 13.53
C LEU A 107 0.61 -11.09 14.02
N THR A 108 0.57 -12.19 13.28
CA THR A 108 1.60 -13.23 13.35
C THR A 108 2.87 -12.72 12.64
N ALA A 109 3.77 -12.07 13.39
CA ALA A 109 5.01 -11.38 12.98
C ALA A 109 5.91 -12.09 11.92
N PRO A 110 6.88 -11.40 11.23
CA PRO A 110 7.26 -9.98 11.25
C PRO A 110 7.22 -9.28 9.87
N THR A 111 6.77 -8.02 9.82
CA THR A 111 7.01 -7.09 8.69
C THR A 111 7.97 -5.95 9.04
N ALA A 112 8.69 -6.03 10.16
CA ALA A 112 9.53 -4.94 10.68
C ALA A 112 10.62 -4.41 9.72
N THR A 113 10.97 -5.15 8.67
CA THR A 113 12.01 -4.75 7.70
C THR A 113 11.45 -4.35 6.35
N THR A 114 10.24 -4.76 5.98
CA THR A 114 9.69 -4.51 4.64
C THR A 114 9.41 -3.03 4.36
N PRO A 115 8.87 -2.23 5.30
CA PRO A 115 8.76 -0.79 5.15
C PRO A 115 10.11 -0.10 4.92
N ALA A 116 11.19 -0.61 5.51
CA ALA A 116 12.53 -0.07 5.31
C ALA A 116 13.04 -0.33 3.88
N PHE A 117 12.82 -1.53 3.32
CA PHE A 117 13.18 -1.81 1.93
C PHE A 117 12.38 -0.97 0.93
N ILE A 118 11.12 -0.66 1.23
CA ILE A 118 10.33 0.28 0.42
C ILE A 118 10.90 1.70 0.49
N ALA A 119 11.34 2.17 1.66
CA ALA A 119 12.02 3.47 1.77
C ALA A 119 13.32 3.53 0.95
N VAL A 120 14.12 2.46 0.97
CA VAL A 120 15.34 2.36 0.16
C VAL A 120 15.02 2.40 -1.34
N SER A 121 13.99 1.66 -1.77
CA SER A 121 13.50 1.70 -3.16
C SER A 121 13.01 3.09 -3.58
N LEU A 122 12.33 3.80 -2.67
CA LEU A 122 11.89 5.19 -2.87
C LEU A 122 13.08 6.13 -3.04
N ALA A 123 14.13 5.99 -2.23
CA ALA A 123 15.35 6.78 -2.37
C ALA A 123 16.03 6.56 -3.73
N PHE A 124 16.13 5.30 -4.18
CA PHE A 124 16.64 4.99 -5.53
C PHE A 124 15.73 5.52 -6.64
N SER A 125 14.42 5.51 -6.45
CA SER A 125 13.46 6.09 -7.40
C SER A 125 13.59 7.61 -7.51
N ILE A 126 13.79 8.32 -6.39
CA ILE A 126 14.06 9.77 -6.36
C ILE A 126 15.37 10.07 -7.07
N MET A 127 16.44 9.33 -6.76
CA MET A 127 17.74 9.49 -7.40
C MET A 127 17.65 9.24 -8.92
N PHE A 128 16.94 8.18 -9.32
CA PHE A 128 16.66 7.88 -10.72
C PHE A 128 15.93 9.04 -11.41
N PHE A 129 14.86 9.57 -10.81
CA PHE A 129 14.10 10.68 -11.37
C PHE A 129 14.98 11.93 -11.59
N LEU A 130 15.82 12.29 -10.62
CA LEU A 130 16.74 13.41 -10.74
C LEU A 130 17.76 13.21 -11.86
N LEU A 131 18.43 12.06 -11.88
CA LEU A 131 19.43 11.73 -12.90
C LEU A 131 18.82 11.65 -14.32
N PHE A 132 17.63 11.06 -14.43
CA PHE A 132 16.89 10.97 -15.68
C PHE A 132 16.45 12.34 -16.17
N THR A 133 15.96 13.21 -15.29
CA THR A 133 15.55 14.58 -15.61
C THR A 133 16.74 15.42 -16.09
N PHE A 134 17.90 15.34 -15.43
CA PHE A 134 19.11 16.02 -15.89
C PHE A 134 19.62 15.49 -17.24
N THR A 135 19.51 14.18 -17.47
CA THR A 135 19.87 13.56 -18.75
C THR A 135 18.91 13.98 -19.88
N ALA A 136 17.61 14.09 -19.59
CA ALA A 136 16.60 14.58 -20.53
C ALA A 136 16.78 16.08 -20.81
N LEU A 137 17.17 16.89 -19.84
CA LEU A 137 17.42 18.32 -20.04
C LEU A 137 18.88 18.63 -20.42
N ARG A 138 19.69 17.63 -20.81
CA ARG A 138 21.13 17.80 -21.12
C ARG A 138 21.41 18.89 -22.15
N SER A 139 20.51 19.07 -23.12
CA SER A 139 20.62 20.10 -24.16
C SER A 139 20.46 21.53 -23.63
N LYS A 140 19.90 21.70 -22.44
CA LYS A 140 19.71 22.99 -21.75
C LYS A 140 20.72 23.22 -20.63
N LEU A 141 21.50 22.21 -20.23
CA LEU A 141 22.44 22.26 -19.10
C LEU A 141 23.85 22.77 -19.43
N GLY A 142 24.12 23.17 -20.67
CA GLY A 142 25.43 23.71 -21.08
C GLY A 142 26.59 22.74 -20.79
N LYS A 143 27.66 23.21 -20.14
CA LYS A 143 28.87 22.40 -19.83
C LYS A 143 28.59 21.19 -18.93
N ALA A 144 27.61 21.27 -18.03
CA ALA A 144 27.21 20.14 -17.20
C ALA A 144 26.55 19.01 -18.02
N GLY A 145 25.93 19.36 -19.16
CA GLY A 145 25.29 18.39 -20.07
C GLY A 145 26.27 17.40 -20.69
N ALA A 146 27.54 17.78 -20.87
CA ALA A 146 28.58 16.91 -21.43
C ALA A 146 28.92 15.72 -20.52
N PHE A 147 28.75 15.86 -19.20
CA PHE A 147 28.91 14.76 -18.25
C PHE A 147 27.75 13.74 -18.39
N PHE A 148 26.52 14.22 -18.50
CA PHE A 148 25.31 13.41 -18.69
C PHE A 148 25.17 12.82 -20.11
N ASP A 149 26.00 13.26 -21.06
CA ASP A 149 26.11 12.68 -22.40
C ASP A 149 26.90 11.36 -22.40
N LYS A 150 27.67 11.09 -21.34
CA LYS A 150 28.47 9.86 -21.28
C LYS A 150 27.54 8.64 -21.27
N PRO A 151 27.75 7.65 -22.16
CA PRO A 151 26.91 6.45 -22.21
C PRO A 151 26.98 5.63 -20.92
N ALA A 152 28.08 5.75 -20.17
CA ALA A 152 28.22 5.16 -18.84
C ALA A 152 27.18 5.70 -17.84
N VAL A 153 26.93 7.02 -17.84
CA VAL A 153 25.98 7.68 -16.92
C VAL A 153 24.53 7.32 -17.27
N GLN A 154 24.22 7.21 -18.56
CA GLN A 154 22.90 6.78 -19.01
C GLN A 154 22.62 5.32 -18.63
N ARG A 155 23.62 4.43 -18.80
CA ARG A 155 23.52 3.03 -18.40
C ARG A 155 23.41 2.87 -16.88
N SER A 156 24.20 3.59 -16.09
CA SER A 156 24.11 3.51 -14.63
C SER A 156 22.77 4.01 -14.12
N THR A 157 22.24 5.09 -14.69
CA THR A 157 20.92 5.63 -14.33
C THR A 157 19.82 4.60 -14.61
N ALA A 158 19.85 3.93 -15.77
CA ALA A 158 18.90 2.86 -16.09
C ALA A 158 18.99 1.69 -15.09
N TRP A 159 20.20 1.29 -14.69
CA TRP A 159 20.40 0.23 -13.68
C TRP A 159 19.88 0.62 -12.29
N ILE A 160 20.12 1.86 -11.86
CA ILE A 160 19.59 2.38 -10.58
C ILE A 160 18.06 2.33 -10.60
N GLY A 161 17.44 2.78 -11.69
CA GLY A 161 15.98 2.74 -11.85
C GLY A 161 15.43 1.30 -11.82
N LEU A 162 16.07 0.38 -12.55
CA LEU A 162 15.66 -1.02 -12.60
C LEU A 162 15.81 -1.72 -11.24
N MET A 163 16.94 -1.54 -10.55
CA MET A 163 17.15 -2.12 -9.23
C MET A 163 16.18 -1.51 -8.19
N GLY A 164 15.99 -0.19 -8.21
CA GLY A 164 15.02 0.48 -7.35
C GLY A 164 13.61 -0.06 -7.56
N PHE A 165 13.18 -0.21 -8.81
CA PHE A 165 11.86 -0.76 -9.15
C PHE A 165 11.70 -2.21 -8.69
N MET A 166 12.70 -3.07 -8.94
CA MET A 166 12.63 -4.48 -8.54
C MET A 166 12.57 -4.65 -7.01
N ILE A 167 13.36 -3.88 -6.25
CA ILE A 167 13.31 -3.89 -4.79
C ILE A 167 11.95 -3.40 -4.28
N GLY A 168 11.40 -2.35 -4.90
CA GLY A 168 10.10 -1.80 -4.51
C GLY A 168 8.96 -2.80 -4.78
N LEU A 169 8.94 -3.39 -5.97
CA LEU A 169 7.91 -4.35 -6.38
C LEU A 169 7.94 -5.60 -5.50
N THR A 170 9.13 -6.18 -5.28
CA THR A 170 9.29 -7.37 -4.43
C THR A 170 8.85 -7.10 -3.00
N SER A 171 9.26 -5.97 -2.42
CA SER A 171 8.85 -5.57 -1.06
C SER A 171 7.34 -5.37 -0.94
N PHE A 172 6.72 -4.74 -1.94
CA PHE A 172 5.27 -4.56 -1.99
C PHE A 172 4.52 -5.89 -2.08
N LEU A 173 4.98 -6.81 -2.92
CA LEU A 173 4.37 -8.14 -3.06
C LEU A 173 4.46 -8.95 -1.76
N VAL A 174 5.60 -8.89 -1.06
CA VAL A 174 5.77 -9.54 0.24
C VAL A 174 4.79 -9.00 1.27
N ILE A 175 4.67 -7.66 1.38
CA ILE A 175 3.69 -7.02 2.26
C ILE A 175 2.25 -7.44 1.90
N ARG A 176 1.93 -7.47 0.61
CA ARG A 176 0.60 -7.84 0.12
C ARG A 176 0.23 -9.28 0.44
N MET A 177 1.15 -10.22 0.19
CA MET A 177 0.95 -11.63 0.50
C MET A 177 0.77 -11.84 2.01
N TRP A 178 1.57 -11.14 2.82
CA TRP A 178 1.49 -11.24 4.26
C TRP A 178 0.19 -10.66 4.83
N PHE A 179 -0.23 -9.48 4.38
CA PHE A 179 -1.53 -8.93 4.79
C PHE A 179 -2.70 -9.78 4.31
N GLY A 180 -2.61 -10.39 3.12
CA GLY A 180 -3.63 -11.33 2.63
C GLY A 180 -3.80 -12.51 3.59
N LYS A 181 -2.68 -13.16 3.96
CA LYS A 181 -2.70 -14.25 4.92
C LYS A 181 -3.20 -13.81 6.30
N ALA A 182 -2.75 -12.66 6.80
CA ALA A 182 -3.19 -12.14 8.10
C ALA A 182 -4.71 -11.91 8.15
N VAL A 183 -5.30 -11.44 7.03
CA VAL A 183 -6.76 -11.28 6.89
C VAL A 183 -7.47 -12.63 6.86
N GLU A 184 -6.95 -13.59 6.09
CA GLU A 184 -7.51 -14.94 6.02
C GLU A 184 -7.49 -15.63 7.39
N ASP A 185 -6.35 -15.61 8.07
CA ASP A 185 -6.17 -16.19 9.41
C ASP A 185 -7.08 -15.52 10.44
N PHE A 186 -7.23 -14.18 10.39
CA PHE A 186 -8.13 -13.45 11.28
C PHE A 186 -9.61 -13.80 11.05
N ASN A 187 -10.06 -13.80 9.80
CA ASN A 187 -11.45 -14.12 9.46
C ASN A 187 -11.77 -15.60 9.75
N ALA A 188 -10.80 -16.51 9.53
CA ALA A 188 -10.95 -17.92 9.87
C ALA A 188 -11.09 -18.12 11.39
N ALA A 189 -10.26 -17.45 12.20
CA ALA A 189 -10.35 -17.52 13.66
C ALA A 189 -11.69 -16.98 14.21
N ILE A 190 -12.28 -15.95 13.57
CA ILE A 190 -13.63 -15.46 13.93
C ILE A 190 -14.69 -16.51 13.58
N LEU A 191 -14.60 -17.15 12.41
CA LEU A 191 -15.51 -18.22 12.01
C LEU A 191 -15.44 -19.44 12.95
N GLU A 192 -14.24 -19.82 13.39
CA GLU A 192 -14.04 -20.90 14.36
C GLU A 192 -14.60 -20.58 15.75
N GLY A 193 -14.62 -19.29 16.15
CA GLY A 193 -15.17 -18.83 17.42
C GLY A 193 -16.71 -18.80 17.50
N GLY A 194 -17.42 -18.94 16.36
CA GLY A 194 -18.88 -19.03 16.33
C GLY A 194 -19.61 -17.82 16.94
N GLN A 195 -20.73 -18.03 17.63
CA GLN A 195 -21.60 -16.97 18.17
C GLN A 195 -20.98 -16.14 19.32
N GLY A 196 -19.84 -16.56 19.87
CA GLY A 196 -19.09 -15.81 20.89
C GLY A 196 -17.96 -14.94 20.34
N SER A 197 -17.75 -14.96 19.02
CA SER A 197 -16.69 -14.20 18.35
C SER A 197 -17.09 -12.72 18.12
N PRO A 198 -16.12 -11.80 18.11
CA PRO A 198 -16.43 -10.39 17.86
C PRO A 198 -16.92 -10.17 16.44
N GLN A 199 -17.89 -9.26 16.28
CA GLN A 199 -18.51 -8.89 15.00
C GLN A 199 -17.57 -7.97 14.19
N LEU A 200 -16.46 -8.52 13.73
CA LEU A 200 -15.41 -7.82 12.99
C LEU A 200 -15.11 -8.58 11.69
N VAL A 201 -14.79 -7.84 10.63
CA VAL A 201 -14.24 -8.38 9.38
C VAL A 201 -12.94 -7.67 9.05
N ALA A 202 -11.91 -8.43 8.73
CA ALA A 202 -10.70 -7.89 8.16
C ALA A 202 -10.77 -8.00 6.62
N ALA A 203 -10.27 -6.98 5.93
CA ALA A 203 -10.17 -6.94 4.48
C ALA A 203 -8.88 -6.25 4.05
N THR A 204 -8.23 -6.75 3.00
CA THR A 204 -7.13 -6.04 2.34
C THR A 204 -7.69 -5.07 1.31
N SER A 205 -7.19 -3.83 1.28
CA SER A 205 -7.59 -2.84 0.27
C SER A 205 -6.47 -2.61 -0.74
N ASN A 206 -6.79 -2.36 -2.01
CA ASN A 206 -5.84 -2.04 -3.09
C ASN A 206 -5.15 -0.66 -2.96
N GLY A 207 -5.13 -0.07 -1.76
CA GLY A 207 -4.51 1.22 -1.50
C GLY A 207 -5.48 2.39 -1.63
N PHE A 208 -6.76 2.14 -1.84
CA PHE A 208 -7.83 3.10 -1.54
C PHE A 208 -8.88 2.34 -0.73
N VAL A 209 -9.15 2.78 0.49
CA VAL A 209 -10.31 2.34 1.25
C VAL A 209 -11.51 2.86 0.48
N SER A 210 -12.02 2.05 -0.43
CA SER A 210 -13.32 2.25 -1.01
C SER A 210 -14.31 2.22 0.15
N ALA A 211 -14.65 3.40 0.69
CA ALA A 211 -15.93 3.62 1.34
C ALA A 211 -17.01 3.43 0.27
N LEU A 212 -17.19 2.19 -0.16
CA LEU A 212 -18.15 1.79 -1.16
C LEU A 212 -18.79 0.52 -0.63
N ASN A 213 -20.04 0.67 -0.21
CA ASN A 213 -21.02 -0.38 -0.07
C ASN A 213 -20.69 -1.57 -0.97
N PHE A 214 -20.45 -2.72 -0.34
CA PHE A 214 -20.97 -4.01 -0.77
C PHE A 214 -21.12 -4.19 -2.29
N ILE A 215 -20.03 -4.09 -3.03
CA ILE A 215 -19.91 -4.78 -4.32
C ILE A 215 -18.74 -5.73 -4.14
N LEU A 216 -19.12 -6.97 -3.81
CA LEU A 216 -18.36 -8.18 -4.03
C LEU A 216 -17.61 -8.10 -5.37
N ILE A 217 -16.35 -7.69 -5.33
CA ILE A 217 -15.35 -8.32 -6.17
C ILE A 217 -14.76 -9.40 -5.28
N GLN A 218 -15.51 -10.50 -5.17
CA GLN A 218 -14.93 -11.79 -4.87
C GLN A 218 -13.73 -11.95 -5.82
N PRO A 219 -12.50 -12.21 -5.33
CA PRO A 219 -11.48 -12.72 -6.21
C PRO A 219 -12.06 -13.99 -6.83
N CYS A 220 -12.08 -14.02 -8.16
CA CYS A 220 -12.52 -15.15 -8.95
C CYS A 220 -11.89 -16.42 -8.36
N GLY A 221 -12.72 -17.15 -7.62
CA GLY A 221 -12.30 -18.33 -6.91
C GLY A 221 -11.92 -19.40 -7.91
N ILE A 222 -10.73 -19.95 -7.72
CA ILE A 222 -10.43 -21.33 -8.10
C ILE A 222 -11.44 -22.18 -7.37
N GLN A 223 -12.56 -22.49 -8.05
CA GLN A 223 -13.50 -23.52 -7.66
C GLN A 223 -12.77 -24.86 -7.80
N ARG A 224 -12.18 -25.31 -6.68
CA ARG A 224 -11.78 -26.69 -6.51
C ARG A 224 -13.07 -27.50 -6.33
N TRP A 225 -13.63 -27.98 -7.44
CA TRP A 225 -14.70 -28.97 -7.42
C TRP A 225 -14.13 -30.29 -6.86
N SER A 226 -14.65 -30.72 -5.72
CA SER A 226 -14.54 -32.08 -5.23
C SER A 226 -15.95 -32.63 -5.05
N VAL A 227 -16.46 -33.32 -6.08
CA VAL A 227 -16.97 -34.70 -6.05
C VAL A 227 -16.80 -35.25 -7.46
#